data_AF-A0A091H0K3-F1
#
_entry.id   AF-A0A091H0K3-F1
#
_cell.length_a   1.000
_cell.length_b   1.000
_cell.length_c   1.000
_cell.angle_alpha   90.00
_cell.angle_beta   90.00
_cell.angle_gamma   90.00
#
_symmetry.space_group_name_H-M   'P 1'
#
loop_
_entity.id
_entity.type
_entity.pdbx_description
1 polymer ?
#
loop_
_entity_poly.entity_id
_entity_poly.type
_entity_poly.pdbx_seq_one_letter_code
_entity_poly.pdbx_strand_id
1 'polypeptide(L)' 'EILVLGTGDRVERLHPTILKQMRECGIAVEVQDTPNACATFNFLTSEKRLAAAGLIPP' A
#
# COMPACT_ATOMS: atom_id res chain seq x y z
N GLU A 1 -3.27 11.20 -1.71
CA GLU A 1 -3.77 9.86 -2.09
C GLU A 1 -3.03 8.78 -1.30
N ILE A 2 -3.57 7.56 -1.20
CA ILE A 2 -2.92 6.44 -0.48
C ILE A 2 -2.58 5.28 -1.42
N LEU A 3 -1.39 4.72 -1.27
CA LEU A 3 -0.93 3.51 -1.92
C LEU A 3 -0.81 2.40 -0.89
N VAL A 4 -1.57 1.33 -1.06
CA VAL A 4 -1.47 0.11 -0.24
C VAL A 4 -0.58 -0.89 -0.97
N LEU A 5 0.49 -1.35 -0.32
CA LEU A 5 1.45 -2.29 -0.90
C LEU A 5 1.39 -3.63 -0.17
N GLY A 6 0.99 -4.68 -0.89
CA GLY A 6 1.02 -6.07 -0.44
C GLY A 6 2.31 -6.75 -0.87
N THR A 7 3.13 -7.19 0.08
CA THR A 7 4.47 -7.78 -0.18
C THR A 7 4.49 -9.32 -0.23
N GLY A 8 3.33 -9.97 -0.44
CA GLY A 8 3.18 -11.43 -0.43
C GLY A 8 2.69 -11.95 0.91
N ASP A 9 3.17 -13.11 1.34
CA ASP A 9 2.74 -13.76 2.60
C ASP A 9 3.17 -13.03 3.88
N ARG A 10 4.10 -12.08 3.77
CA ARG A 10 4.66 -11.35 4.92
C ARG A 10 4.93 -9.92 4.55
N VAL A 11 4.95 -9.07 5.58
CA VAL A 11 5.32 -7.65 5.46
C VAL A 11 6.83 -7.56 5.25
N GLU A 12 7.23 -7.04 4.09
CA GLU A 12 8.62 -6.74 3.78
C GLU A 12 8.89 -5.24 3.89
N ARG A 13 10.07 -4.87 4.39
CA ARG A 13 10.42 -3.45 4.56
C ARG A 13 10.82 -2.84 3.22
N LEU A 14 10.13 -1.75 2.85
CA LEU A 14 10.54 -0.94 1.73
C LEU A 14 11.76 -0.09 2.08
N HIS A 15 12.62 0.13 1.08
CA HIS A 15 13.78 0.99 1.26
C HIS A 15 13.33 2.41 1.62
N PRO A 16 13.89 3.04 2.66
CA PRO A 16 13.41 4.33 3.19
C PRO A 16 13.44 5.46 2.15
N THR A 17 14.37 5.40 1.19
CA THR A 17 14.42 6.37 0.06
C THR A 17 13.14 6.36 -0.76
N ILE A 18 12.53 5.20 -0.99
CA ILE A 18 11.29 5.07 -1.76
C ILE A 18 10.13 5.69 -0.97
N LEU A 19 10.03 5.38 0.33
CA LEU A 19 9.01 5.97 1.20
C LEU A 19 9.15 7.49 1.30
N LYS A 20 10.38 8.01 1.32
CA LYS A 20 10.65 9.44 1.32
C LYS A 20 10.18 10.09 0.01
N GLN A 21 10.55 9.52 -1.15
CA GLN A 21 10.11 10.04 -2.45
C GLN A 21 8.59 10.05 -2.58
N MET A 22 7.91 8.97 -2.17
CA MET A 22 6.45 8.90 -2.21
C MET A 22 5.80 9.97 -1.34
N ARG A 23 6.35 10.22 -0.14
CA ARG A 23 5.89 11.32 0.73
C ARG A 23 6.13 12.70 0.11
N GLU A 24 7.27 12.91 -0.54
CA GLU A 24 7.57 14.17 -1.27
C GLU A 24 6.58 14.41 -2.41
N CYS A 25 6.05 13.34 -3.02
CA CYS A 25 4.97 13.39 -4.00
C CYS A 25 3.56 13.51 -3.37
N GLY A 26 3.42 13.57 -2.04
CA GLY A 26 2.12 13.64 -1.36
C GLY A 26 1.36 12.31 -1.30
N ILE A 27 2.04 11.19 -1.55
CA ILE A 27 1.46 9.84 -1.56
C ILE A 27 1.80 9.15 -0.24
N ALA A 28 0.77 8.80 0.54
CA ALA A 28 0.93 7.96 1.72
C ALA A 28 1.10 6.50 1.29
N VAL A 29 2.11 5.80 1.81
CA VAL A 29 2.34 4.37 1.50
C VAL A 29 2.13 3.54 2.76
N GLU A 30 1.24 2.56 2.68
CA GLU A 30 1.05 1.53 3.71
C GLU A 30 1.56 0.19 3.18
N VAL A 31 2.37 -0.50 3.98
CA VAL A 31 2.97 -1.78 3.61
C VAL A 31 2.41 -2.87 4.49
N GLN A 32 1.82 -3.89 3.87
CA GLN A 32 1.15 -5.01 4.52
C GLN A 32 1.49 -6.31 3.76
N ASP A 33 1.16 -7.46 4.32
CA ASP A 33 1.01 -8.69 3.56
C ASP A 33 -0.17 -8.56 2.59
N THR A 34 -0.11 -9.30 1.48
CA THR A 34 -1.06 -9.18 0.37
C THR A 34 -2.52 -9.40 0.77
N PRO A 35 -2.89 -10.39 1.61
CA PRO A 35 -4.26 -10.55 2.06
C PRO A 35 -4.80 -9.32 2.81
N ASN A 36 -4.01 -8.76 3.72
CA ASN A 36 -4.39 -7.55 4.47
C ASN A 36 -4.41 -6.30 3.58
N ALA A 37 -3.46 -6.17 2.65
CA ALA A 37 -3.44 -5.09 1.67
C ALA A 37 -4.71 -5.08 0.80
N CYS A 38 -5.18 -6.26 0.36
CA CYS A 38 -6.44 -6.41 -0.36
C CYS A 38 -7.63 -5.92 0.48
N ALA A 39 -7.70 -6.30 1.75
CA ALA A 39 -8.77 -5.88 2.65
C ALA A 39 -8.79 -4.36 2.87
N THR A 40 -7.62 -3.76 3.11
CA THR A 40 -7.46 -2.30 3.27
C THR A 40 -7.86 -1.57 2.00
N PHE A 41 -7.40 -2.03 0.83
CA PHE A 41 -7.78 -1.42 -0.45
C PHE A 41 -9.30 -1.47 -0.67
N ASN A 42 -9.92 -2.63 -0.46
CA ASN A 42 -11.38 -2.79 -0.60
C ASN A 42 -12.14 -1.84 0.33
N PHE A 43 -11.69 -1.71 1.59
CA PHE A 43 -12.28 -0.76 2.54
C PHE A 43 -12.17 0.68 2.04
N LEU A 44 -10.97 1.11 1.63
CA LEU A 44 -10.73 2.47 1.12
C LEU A 44 -11.54 2.78 -0.14
N THR A 45 -11.64 1.83 -1.06
CA THR A 45 -12.46 1.96 -2.27
C THR A 45 -13.95 2.04 -1.94
N SER A 46 -14.43 1.28 -0.96
CA SER A 46 -15.83 1.33 -0.51
C SER A 46 -16.22 2.70 0.07
N GLU A 47 -15.27 3.35 0.76
CA GLU A 47 -15.39 4.72 1.27
C GLU A 47 -15.22 5.79 0.17
N LYS A 48 -15.12 5.40 -1.11
CA LYS A 48 -14.86 6.28 -2.26
C LYS A 48 -13.61 7.16 -2.10
N ARG A 49 -12.61 6.66 -1.36
CA ARG A 49 -11.32 7.34 -1.22
C ARG A 49 -10.46 7.08 -2.46
N LEU A 50 -9.62 8.06 -2.80
CA LEU A 50 -8.58 7.92 -3.82
C LEU A 50 -7.44 7.04 -3.28
N ALA A 51 -7.50 5.76 -3.63
CA ALA A 51 -6.55 4.74 -3.23
C ALA A 51 -6.04 3.95 -4.44
N ALA A 52 -4.78 3.55 -4.39
CA ALA A 52 -4.14 2.62 -5.31
C ALA A 52 -3.58 1.42 -4.53
N ALA A 53 -3.40 0.28 -5.19
CA ALA A 53 -2.78 -0.89 -4.59
C ALA A 53 -1.74 -1.53 -5.51
N GLY A 54 -0.63 -1.99 -4.91
CA GLY A 54 0.36 -2.85 -5.55
C GLY A 54 0.45 -4.17 -4.79
N LEU A 55 0.12 -5.29 -5.41
CA LEU A 55 -0.05 -6.58 -4.74
C LEU A 55 0.89 -7.62 -5.35
N ILE A 56 1.78 -8.18 -4.53
CA ILE A 56 2.62 -9.30 -4.91
C ILE A 56 1.87 -10.59 -4.55
N PRO A 57 1.60 -11.50 -5.50
CA PRO A 57 0.97 -12.78 -5.18
C PRO A 57 1.88 -13.61 -4.26
N PRO A 58 1.30 -14.45 -3.39
CA PRO A 58 2.06 -15.36 -2.53
C PRO A 58 2.82 -16.41 -3.35
#